data_AF-A0A7Y1VDJ1-F1
#
_entry.id   AF-A0A7Y1VDJ1-F1
#
_cell.length_a   1.000
_cell.length_b   1.000
_cell.length_c   1.000
_cell.angle_alpha   90.00
_cell.angle_beta   90.00
_cell.angle_gamma   90.00
#
_symmetry.space_group_name_H-M   'P 1'
#
loop_
_entity.id
_entity.type
_entity.pdbx_description
1 polymer ?
#
loop_
_entity_poly.entity_id
_entity_poly.type
_entity_poly.pdbx_seq_one_letter_code
_entity_poly.pdbx_strand_id
1 'polypeptide(L)' 'MKSKITLTILIIGTIVMAAQVKVDVCHNVDNNPHVINIAWPAAVAHLIQHESDTLGSCGSDEDNAEK' A
#
# COMPACT_ATOMS: atom_id res chain seq x y z
N MET A 1 32.63 -13.86 -6.30
CA MET A 1 31.54 -13.65 -7.29
C MET A 1 30.24 -14.34 -6.90
N LYS A 2 30.25 -15.63 -6.51
CA LYS A 2 29.05 -16.41 -6.12
C LYS A 2 28.18 -15.75 -5.03
N SER A 3 28.79 -15.20 -3.98
CA SER A 3 28.08 -14.55 -2.86
C SER A 3 27.32 -13.26 -3.26
N LYS A 4 27.81 -12.51 -4.27
CA LYS A 4 27.13 -11.30 -4.75
C LYS A 4 25.82 -11.64 -5.48
N ILE A 5 25.81 -12.73 -6.24
CA ILE A 5 24.65 -13.21 -6.98
C ILE A 5 23.54 -13.68 -6.01
N THR A 6 23.90 -14.43 -4.97
CA THR A 6 22.95 -14.90 -3.96
C THR A 6 22.29 -13.75 -3.21
N LEU A 7 23.05 -12.71 -2.85
CA LEU A 7 22.51 -11.53 -2.16
C LEU A 7 21.54 -10.76 -3.06
N THR A 8 21.87 -10.58 -4.34
CA THR A 8 20.98 -9.91 -5.30
C THR A 8 19.67 -10.68 -5.49
N ILE A 9 19.72 -12.01 -5.60
CA ILE A 9 18.52 -12.84 -5.73
C ILE A 9 17.65 -12.74 -4.47
N LEU A 10 18.26 -12.75 -3.29
CA LEU A 10 17.53 -12.60 -2.03
C LEU A 10 16.77 -11.27 -1.97
N ILE A 11 17.43 -10.16 -2.34
CA ILE A 11 16.82 -8.82 -2.35
C ILE A 11 15.70 -8.73 -3.37
N ILE A 12 15.88 -9.26 -4.58
CA ILE A 12 14.81 -9.26 -5.60
C ILE A 12 13.64 -10.11 -5.12
N GLY A 13 13.92 -11.27 -4.52
CA GLY A 13 12.90 -12.14 -3.94
C GLY A 13 12.06 -11.45 -2.87
N THR A 14 12.68 -10.68 -1.96
CA THR A 14 11.92 -9.94 -0.92
C THR A 14 11.08 -8.81 -1.50
N ILE A 15 11.56 -8.11 -2.53
CA ILE A 15 10.79 -7.06 -3.21
C ILE A 15 9.57 -7.64 -3.93
N VAL A 16 9.74 -8.79 -4.61
CA VAL A 16 8.63 -9.47 -5.30
C VAL A 16 7.58 -9.96 -4.29
N MET A 17 8.00 -10.46 -3.13
CA MET A 17 7.07 -10.85 -2.06
C MET A 17 6.34 -9.65 -1.47
N ALA A 18 7.02 -8.51 -1.29
CA ALA A 18 6.38 -7.28 -0.80
C ALA A 18 5.34 -6.73 -1.77
N ALA A 19 5.53 -6.91 -3.08
CA ALA A 19 4.54 -6.51 -4.09
C ALA A 19 3.24 -7.35 -4.04
N GLN A 20 3.26 -8.54 -3.42
CA GLN A 20 2.05 -9.35 -3.21
C GLN A 20 1.24 -8.89 -2.00
N VAL A 21 1.88 -8.21 -1.04
CA VAL A 21 1.17 -7.63 0.10
C VAL A 21 0.43 -6.41 -0.41
N LYS A 22 -0.89 -6.47 -0.41
CA LYS A 22 -1.74 -5.34 -0.74
C LYS A 22 -2.25 -4.69 0.53
N VAL A 23 -2.45 -3.38 0.48
CA VAL A 23 -3.03 -2.59 1.55
C VAL A 23 -4.15 -1.74 1.02
N ASP A 24 -5.09 -1.45 1.91
CA ASP A 24 -6.15 -0.49 1.66
C ASP A 24 -5.62 0.92 1.95
N VAL A 25 -5.88 1.82 1.02
CA VAL A 25 -5.59 3.25 1.12
C VAL A 25 -6.91 3.97 0.91
N CYS A 26 -7.25 4.86 1.84
CA CYS A 26 -8.31 5.83 1.62
C CYS A 26 -7.76 6.91 0.70
N HIS A 27 -8.18 6.87 -0.56
CA HIS A 27 -7.82 7.84 -1.58
C HIS A 27 -8.84 8.97 -1.58
N ASN A 28 -8.40 10.20 -1.33
CA ASN A 28 -9.25 11.37 -1.28
C ASN A 28 -8.78 12.41 -2.31
N VAL A 29 -9.41 12.38 -3.48
CA VAL A 29 -9.20 13.34 -4.55
C VAL A 29 -10.48 14.14 -4.74
N ASP A 30 -10.34 15.45 -4.81
CA ASP A 30 -11.45 16.39 -5.05
C ASP A 30 -12.63 16.24 -4.05
N ASN A 31 -12.34 15.91 -2.78
CA ASN A 31 -13.31 15.62 -1.73
C ASN A 31 -14.21 14.39 -1.99
N ASN A 32 -13.70 13.40 -2.74
CA ASN A 32 -14.39 12.14 -3.01
C ASN A 32 -13.61 10.94 -2.43
N PRO A 33 -13.81 10.61 -1.14
CA PRO A 33 -13.08 9.54 -0.48
C PRO A 33 -13.54 8.15 -0.96
N HIS A 34 -12.59 7.31 -1.37
CA HIS A 34 -12.85 5.91 -1.73
C HIS A 34 -11.64 5.03 -1.42
N VAL A 35 -11.88 3.73 -1.23
CA VAL A 35 -10.82 2.77 -0.91
C VAL A 35 -10.20 2.25 -2.21
N ILE A 36 -8.88 2.30 -2.28
CA ILE A 36 -8.08 1.61 -3.30
C ILE A 36 -7.23 0.53 -2.66
N ASN A 37 -7.04 -0.58 -3.36
CA ASN A 37 -6.25 -1.71 -2.89
C ASN A 37 -4.97 -1.82 -3.74
N ILE A 38 -3.85 -1.38 -3.19
CA ILE A 38 -2.58 -1.27 -3.90
C ILE A 38 -1.46 -2.01 -3.16
N ALA A 39 -0.43 -2.44 -3.89
CA ALA A 39 0.70 -3.15 -3.29
C ALA A 39 1.41 -2.27 -2.25
N TRP A 40 1.89 -2.85 -1.15
CA TRP A 40 2.54 -2.13 -0.05
C TRP A 40 3.64 -1.16 -0.52
N PRO A 41 4.58 -1.57 -1.40
CA PRO A 41 5.60 -0.65 -1.90
C PRO A 41 4.99 0.51 -2.71
N ALA A 42 3.90 0.25 -3.44
CA ALA A 42 3.19 1.27 -4.20
C ALA A 42 2.40 2.20 -3.28
N ALA A 43 1.83 1.70 -2.17
CA ALA A 43 1.13 2.50 -1.16
C ALA A 43 2.04 3.54 -0.53
N VAL A 44 3.29 3.16 -0.23
CA VAL A 44 4.29 4.11 0.29
C VAL A 44 4.51 5.25 -0.71
N ALA A 45 4.70 4.94 -1.99
CA ALA A 45 4.89 5.97 -3.02
C ALA A 45 3.63 6.82 -3.22
N HIS A 46 2.46 6.18 -3.22
CA HIS A 46 1.15 6.81 -3.40
C HIS A 46 0.87 7.85 -2.31
N LEU A 47 1.09 7.52 -1.04
CA LEU A 47 0.92 8.45 0.09
C LEU A 47 1.89 9.64 0.05
N ILE A 48 3.09 9.46 -0.52
CA ILE A 48 4.04 10.56 -0.72
C ILE A 48 3.55 11.51 -1.83
N GLN A 49 2.90 10.96 -2.86
CA GLN A 49 2.39 11.73 -4.00
C GLN A 49 1.03 12.38 -3.72
N HIS A 50 0.25 11.83 -2.79
CA HIS A 50 -1.10 12.24 -2.47
C HIS A 50 -1.23 12.48 -0.96
N GLU A 51 -0.89 13.71 -0.52
CA GLU A 51 -0.85 14.08 0.90
C GLU A 51 -2.22 14.00 1.63
N SER A 52 -3.32 13.96 0.87
CA SER A 52 -4.68 13.83 1.41
C SER A 52 -5.12 12.38 1.62
N ASP A 53 -4.30 11.41 1.21
CA ASP A 53 -4.59 9.99 1.33
C ASP A 53 -4.09 9.42 2.65
N THR A 54 -4.77 8.40 3.16
CA THR A 54 -4.40 7.73 4.41
C THR A 54 -4.42 6.21 4.26
N LEU A 55 -3.67 5.53 5.12
CA LEU A 55 -3.75 4.06 5.22
C LEU A 55 -5.07 3.65 5.89
N GLY A 56 -5.73 2.63 5.35
CA GLY A 56 -6.97 2.07 5.89
C GLY A 56 -8.21 2.37 5.05
N SER A 57 -9.38 2.03 5.61
CA SER A 57 -10.67 2.32 4.98
C SER A 57 -11.03 3.80 5.08
N CYS A 58 -11.85 4.29 4.14
CA CYS A 58 -12.47 5.61 4.26
C CYS A 58 -13.64 5.52 5.25
N GLY A 59 -13.54 6.30 6.33
CA GLY A 59 -14.50 6.25 7.44
C GLY A 59 -14.08 5.28 8.54
N SER A 60 -14.29 5.66 9.80
CA SER A 60 -14.12 4.77 10.94
C SER A 60 -15.12 3.61 10.84
N ASP A 61 -14.75 2.41 11.30
CA ASP A 61 -15.66 1.27 11.45
C ASP A 61 -16.91 1.56 12.33
N GLU A 62 -17.03 2.76 12.88
CA GLU A 62 -18.21 3.29 13.58
C GLU A 62 -19.42 3.48 12.65
N ASP A 63 -19.22 3.72 11.34
CA ASP A 63 -20.33 3.90 10.39
C ASP A 63 -20.91 2.57 9.85
N ASN A 64 -20.25 1.43 10.08
CA ASN A 64 -20.73 0.09 9.70
C ASN A 64 -21.29 -0.73 10.87
N ALA A 65 -21.26 -0.21 12.10
CA ALA A 65 -21.85 -0.86 13.28
C ALA A 65 -23.36 -0.59 13.42
N GLU A 66 -23.94 0.32 12.62
CA GLU A 66 -25.39 0.62 12.59
C GLU A 66 -26.08 0.16 11.29
N LYS A 67 -25.81 -1.08 10.83
CA LYS A 67 -26.70 -1.73 9.85
C LYS A 67 -26.90 -3.22 10.08
#